data_AF-E9IGF5-F1
#
_entry.id   AF-E9IGF5-F1
#
_cell.length_a   1.000
_cell.length_b   1.000
_cell.length_c   1.000
_cell.angle_alpha   90.00
_cell.angle_beta   90.00
_cell.angle_gamma   90.00
#
_symmetry.space_group_name_H-M   'P 1'
#
loop_
_entity.id
_entity.type
_entity.pdbx_description
1 polymer ?
#
loop_
_entity_poly.entity_id
_entity_poly.type
_entity_poly.pdbx_seq_one_letter_code
_entity_poly.pdbx_strand_id
1 'polypeptide(L)'
;MVDRANIKQMIPALPDEKIDMLAATSVLQQQAADIRNQRINWQSYFQSQMISKEDYDFIAAFDSSDAKTRENKLKENPHQAAKTFLNLLGHVSKDQTIQYILTMIDDMLQEDRSRVEIFREHSTRKRESVWGPFLNLLNRQDGFIMNMTSRIIAKLACWSHDLMEKTDLQFYLTWLKDQLKLSVS
;
A
#
# COMPACT_ATOMS: atom_id res chain seq x y z
N MET A 1 9.73 6.64 -19.40
CA MET A 1 9.57 8.05 -18.97
C MET A 1 8.46 8.66 -19.81
N VAL A 2 7.31 8.97 -19.21
CA VAL A 2 6.25 9.71 -19.92
C VAL A 2 6.69 11.17 -19.99
N ASP A 3 6.87 11.68 -21.19
CA ASP A 3 7.42 13.03 -21.43
C ASP A 3 6.35 14.10 -21.18
N ARG A 4 6.71 15.16 -20.44
CA ARG A 4 5.84 16.28 -20.05
C ARG A 4 5.16 16.94 -21.27
N ALA A 5 5.86 16.92 -22.41
CA ALA A 5 5.36 17.41 -23.69
C ALA A 5 4.14 16.62 -24.20
N ASN A 6 4.08 15.32 -23.93
CA ASN A 6 3.03 14.42 -24.42
C ASN A 6 1.70 14.67 -23.70
N ILE A 7 1.74 14.95 -22.39
CA ILE A 7 0.54 15.22 -21.57
C ILE A 7 -0.07 16.59 -21.92
N LYS A 8 0.75 17.62 -22.16
CA LYS A 8 0.29 18.96 -22.60
C LYS A 8 -0.41 18.93 -23.96
N GLN A 9 0.04 18.06 -24.88
CA GLN A 9 -0.57 17.93 -26.20
C GLN A 9 -1.93 17.22 -26.17
N MET A 10 -2.13 16.28 -25.24
CA MET A 10 -3.39 15.53 -25.13
C MET A 10 -4.53 16.34 -24.49
N ILE A 11 -4.22 17.26 -23.57
CA ILE A 11 -5.23 18.08 -22.87
C ILE A 11 -4.69 19.50 -22.64
N PRO A 12 -4.85 20.43 -23.61
CA PRO A 12 -4.23 21.76 -23.58
C PRO A 12 -4.72 22.69 -22.47
N ALA A 13 -5.86 22.39 -21.84
CA ALA A 13 -6.56 23.28 -20.91
C ALA A 13 -6.30 22.98 -19.42
N LEU A 14 -5.39 22.05 -19.11
CA LEU A 14 -5.06 21.72 -17.71
C LEU A 14 -4.02 22.71 -17.17
N PRO A 15 -4.26 23.35 -16.01
CA PRO A 15 -3.24 24.10 -15.28
C PRO A 15 -2.00 23.22 -15.05
N ASP A 16 -0.81 23.81 -15.15
CA ASP A 16 0.47 23.08 -15.05
C ASP A 16 0.59 22.24 -13.75
N GLU A 17 0.02 22.70 -12.63
CA GLU A 17 -0.07 21.93 -11.38
C GLU A 17 -0.85 20.61 -11.50
N LYS A 18 -1.93 20.60 -12.30
CA LYS A 18 -2.69 19.36 -12.57
C LYS A 18 -1.89 18.43 -13.47
N ILE A 19 -1.07 18.96 -14.36
CA ILE A 19 -0.21 18.15 -15.25
C ILE A 19 0.87 17.45 -14.43
N ASP A 20 1.51 18.14 -13.49
CA ASP A 20 2.54 17.55 -12.64
C ASP A 20 1.95 16.52 -11.66
N MET A 21 0.75 16.77 -11.12
CA MET A 21 0.00 15.79 -10.30
C MET A 21 -0.38 14.54 -11.11
N LEU A 22 -0.87 14.73 -12.34
CA LEU A 22 -1.21 13.62 -13.24
C LEU A 22 0.05 12.85 -13.66
N ALA A 23 1.16 13.53 -13.91
CA ALA A 23 2.44 12.91 -14.24
C ALA A 23 2.99 12.09 -13.05
N ALA A 24 2.98 12.64 -11.83
CA ALA A 24 3.42 11.93 -10.63
C ALA A 24 2.55 10.69 -10.34
N THR A 25 1.23 10.84 -10.46
CA THR A 25 0.28 9.72 -10.32
C THR A 25 0.51 8.67 -11.41
N SER A 26 0.78 9.11 -12.64
CA SER A 26 1.10 8.24 -13.77
C SER A 26 2.40 7.45 -13.54
N VAL A 27 3.43 8.05 -12.95
CA VAL A 27 4.71 7.36 -12.67
C VAL A 27 4.52 6.30 -11.58
N LEU A 28 3.83 6.65 -10.48
CA LEU A 28 3.56 5.67 -9.41
C LEU A 28 2.71 4.50 -9.92
N GLN A 29 1.71 4.77 -10.75
CA GLN A 29 0.88 3.73 -11.38
C GLN A 29 1.68 2.86 -12.35
N GLN A 30 2.59 3.45 -13.12
CA GLN A 30 3.48 2.71 -14.02
C GLN A 30 4.40 1.77 -13.23
N GLN A 31 5.05 2.29 -12.18
CA GLN A 31 5.90 1.47 -11.31
C GLN A 31 5.11 0.35 -10.64
N ALA A 32 3.87 0.63 -10.19
CA ALA A 32 3.00 -0.40 -9.63
C ALA A 32 2.66 -1.48 -10.68
N ALA A 33 2.45 -1.11 -11.95
CA ALA A 33 2.24 -2.08 -13.03
C ALA A 33 3.48 -2.96 -13.26
N ASP A 34 4.68 -2.40 -13.22
CA ASP A 34 5.92 -3.16 -13.34
C ASP A 34 6.12 -4.11 -12.14
N ILE A 35 5.80 -3.64 -10.93
CA ILE A 35 5.88 -4.43 -9.70
C ILE A 35 4.92 -5.62 -9.72
N ARG A 36 3.68 -5.46 -10.23
CA ARG A 36 2.72 -6.57 -10.38
C ARG A 36 3.24 -7.73 -11.22
N ASN A 37 4.17 -7.47 -12.15
CA ASN A 37 4.76 -8.51 -13.00
C ASN A 37 5.91 -9.26 -12.33
N GLN A 38 6.33 -8.85 -11.13
CA GLN A 38 7.39 -9.50 -10.39
C GLN A 38 6.90 -10.80 -9.76
N ARG A 39 7.83 -11.73 -9.52
CA ARG A 39 7.55 -12.97 -8.78
C ARG A 39 8.30 -12.96 -7.45
N ILE A 40 7.56 -13.10 -6.36
CA ILE A 40 8.13 -13.22 -5.03
C ILE A 40 8.22 -14.70 -4.65
N ASN A 41 9.39 -15.12 -4.17
CA ASN A 41 9.59 -16.47 -3.66
C ASN A 41 9.16 -16.57 -2.19
N TRP A 42 7.85 -16.68 -1.94
CA TRP A 42 7.29 -16.81 -0.59
C TRP A 42 7.84 -18.02 0.18
N GLN A 43 8.20 -19.09 -0.52
CA GLN A 43 8.79 -20.30 0.09
C GLN A 43 10.09 -19.98 0.82
N SER A 44 10.92 -19.09 0.26
CA SER A 44 12.19 -18.71 0.89
C SER A 44 12.00 -18.01 2.23
N TYR A 45 11.00 -17.13 2.34
CA TYR A 45 10.64 -16.45 3.59
C TYR A 45 10.10 -17.42 4.64
N PHE A 46 9.33 -18.43 4.22
CA PHE A 46 8.84 -19.47 5.11
C PHE A 46 9.99 -20.36 5.62
N GLN A 47 10.86 -20.83 4.72
CA GLN A 47 12.00 -21.66 5.06
C GLN A 47 13.00 -20.96 5.98
N SER A 48 13.16 -19.65 5.82
CA SER A 48 14.00 -18.83 6.72
C SER A 48 13.32 -18.44 8.02
N GLN A 49 12.10 -18.94 8.28
CA GLN A 49 11.28 -18.60 9.46
C GLN A 49 10.97 -17.09 9.61
N MET A 50 11.04 -16.32 8.52
CA MET A 50 10.65 -14.90 8.53
C MET A 50 9.12 -14.74 8.60
N ILE A 51 8.38 -15.72 8.09
CA ILE A 51 6.92 -15.74 8.10
C ILE A 51 6.42 -17.07 8.67
N SER A 52 5.25 -17.03 9.30
CA SER A 52 4.61 -18.23 9.82
C SER A 52 4.08 -19.12 8.69
N LYS A 53 3.77 -20.38 9.01
CA LYS A 53 3.10 -21.28 8.05
C LYS A 53 1.75 -20.73 7.60
N GLU A 54 0.97 -20.17 8.54
CA GLU A 54 -0.33 -19.56 8.25
C GLU A 54 -0.21 -18.38 7.28
N ASP A 55 0.79 -17.53 7.47
CA ASP A 55 1.05 -16.38 6.61
C ASP A 55 1.53 -16.82 5.22
N TYR A 56 2.38 -17.85 5.16
CA TYR A 56 2.82 -18.45 3.90
C TYR A 56 1.64 -19.06 3.11
N ASP A 57 0.83 -19.90 3.76
CA ASP A 57 -0.30 -20.60 3.14
C ASP A 57 -1.32 -19.58 2.60
N PHE A 58 -1.58 -18.50 3.33
CA PHE A 58 -2.44 -17.42 2.86
C PHE A 58 -1.83 -16.67 1.67
N ILE A 59 -0.60 -16.16 1.81
CA ILE A 59 -0.03 -15.24 0.80
C ILE A 59 0.25 -15.95 -0.52
N ALA A 60 0.75 -17.19 -0.49
CA ALA A 60 1.03 -17.96 -1.69
C ALA A 60 -0.26 -18.28 -2.46
N ALA A 61 -1.34 -18.59 -1.74
CA ALA A 61 -2.65 -18.83 -2.34
C ALA A 61 -3.29 -17.53 -2.84
N PHE A 62 -3.12 -16.41 -2.14
CA PHE A 62 -3.67 -15.11 -2.54
C PHE A 62 -2.99 -14.55 -3.79
N ASP A 63 -1.66 -14.63 -3.86
CA ASP A 63 -0.81 -14.13 -4.95
C ASP A 63 -1.08 -14.84 -6.29
N SER A 64 -1.38 -16.14 -6.24
CA SER A 64 -1.68 -16.95 -7.43
C SER A 64 -3.16 -16.95 -7.85
N SER A 65 -4.04 -16.28 -7.08
CA SER A 65 -5.49 -16.28 -7.31
C SER A 65 -5.95 -15.14 -8.22
N ASP A 66 -6.98 -15.40 -9.02
CA ASP A 66 -7.73 -14.35 -9.73
C ASP A 66 -8.54 -13.45 -8.75
N ALA A 67 -9.04 -12.32 -9.25
CA ALA A 67 -9.75 -11.33 -8.44
C ALA A 67 -10.97 -11.89 -7.68
N LYS A 68 -11.75 -12.78 -8.30
CA LYS A 68 -12.93 -13.38 -7.67
C LYS A 68 -12.54 -14.36 -6.57
N THR A 69 -11.50 -15.16 -6.82
CA THR A 69 -10.96 -16.08 -5.82
C THR A 69 -10.36 -15.32 -4.64
N ARG A 70 -9.65 -14.21 -4.88
CA ARG A 70 -9.15 -13.31 -3.81
C ARG A 70 -10.30 -12.71 -3.00
N GLU A 71 -11.35 -12.22 -3.66
CA GLU A 71 -12.54 -11.69 -2.99
C GLU A 71 -13.16 -12.72 -2.03
N ASN A 72 -13.33 -13.96 -2.49
CA ASN A 72 -13.86 -15.03 -1.64
C ASN A 72 -12.96 -15.30 -0.43
N LYS A 73 -11.64 -15.37 -0.62
CA LYS A 73 -10.68 -15.54 0.49
C LYS A 73 -10.78 -14.42 1.53
N LEU A 74 -10.96 -13.17 1.08
CA LEU A 74 -11.12 -12.02 1.97
C LEU A 74 -12.43 -12.07 2.76
N LYS A 75 -13.51 -12.57 2.16
CA LYS A 75 -14.81 -12.76 2.85
C LYS A 75 -14.78 -13.92 3.83
N GLU A 76 -14.13 -15.03 3.47
CA GLU A 76 -14.04 -16.23 4.30
C GLU A 76 -13.16 -16.00 5.54
N ASN A 77 -12.04 -15.30 5.39
CA ASN A 77 -11.12 -15.07 6.49
C ASN A 77 -10.45 -13.68 6.44
N PRO A 78 -11.22 -12.60 6.68
CA PRO A 78 -10.71 -11.23 6.63
C PRO A 78 -9.58 -11.02 7.66
N HIS A 79 -9.71 -11.61 8.85
CA HIS A 79 -8.71 -11.45 9.90
C HIS A 79 -7.36 -12.06 9.54
N GLN A 80 -7.32 -13.21 8.87
CA GLN A 80 -6.07 -13.78 8.39
C GLN A 80 -5.44 -12.91 7.31
N ALA A 81 -6.23 -12.31 6.43
CA ALA A 81 -5.73 -11.39 5.40
C ALA A 81 -4.99 -10.20 6.02
N ALA A 82 -5.65 -9.47 6.94
CA ALA A 82 -5.01 -8.36 7.65
C ALA A 82 -3.77 -8.81 8.43
N LYS A 83 -3.88 -9.92 9.19
CA LYS A 83 -2.75 -10.50 9.95
C LYS A 83 -1.55 -10.72 9.05
N THR A 84 -1.74 -11.42 7.93
CA THR A 84 -0.66 -11.77 7.02
C THR A 84 -0.03 -10.55 6.38
N PHE A 85 -0.84 -9.61 5.86
CA PHE A 85 -0.30 -8.38 5.28
C PHE A 85 0.51 -7.56 6.29
N LEU A 86 -0.01 -7.35 7.49
CA LEU A 86 0.68 -6.58 8.53
C LEU A 86 1.94 -7.28 9.05
N ASN A 87 1.90 -8.61 9.25
CA ASN A 87 3.07 -9.40 9.62
C ASN A 87 4.16 -9.33 8.55
N LEU A 88 3.77 -9.45 7.28
CA LEU A 88 4.71 -9.36 6.16
C LEU A 88 5.40 -7.99 6.11
N LEU A 89 4.65 -6.90 6.27
CA LEU A 89 5.23 -5.55 6.35
C LEU A 89 6.13 -5.36 7.58
N GLY A 90 5.85 -6.04 8.68
CA GLY A 90 6.64 -5.98 9.91
C GLY A 90 7.93 -6.83 9.89
N HIS A 91 7.93 -7.99 9.23
CA HIS A 91 9.04 -8.94 9.27
C HIS A 91 9.92 -8.92 8.02
N VAL A 92 9.37 -8.55 6.86
CA VAL A 92 10.14 -8.53 5.61
C VAL A 92 10.90 -7.21 5.48
N SER A 93 12.22 -7.30 5.36
CA SER A 93 13.08 -6.12 5.17
C SER A 93 13.39 -5.79 3.72
N LYS A 94 13.28 -6.76 2.79
CA LYS A 94 13.65 -6.59 1.37
C LYS A 94 12.68 -5.62 0.67
N ASP A 95 13.18 -4.47 0.22
CA ASP A 95 12.37 -3.40 -0.38
C ASP A 95 11.52 -3.89 -1.55
N GLN A 96 12.09 -4.66 -2.48
CA GLN A 96 11.34 -5.25 -3.60
C GLN A 96 10.08 -6.01 -3.15
N THR A 97 10.19 -6.78 -2.06
CA THR A 97 9.06 -7.56 -1.55
C THR A 97 8.05 -6.65 -0.87
N ILE A 98 8.48 -5.60 -0.17
CA ILE A 98 7.58 -4.62 0.44
C ILE A 98 6.84 -3.82 -0.63
N GLN A 99 7.51 -3.38 -1.69
CA GLN A 99 6.89 -2.73 -2.85
C GLN A 99 5.77 -3.62 -3.42
N TYR A 100 6.04 -4.93 -3.56
CA TYR A 100 5.06 -5.90 -4.02
C TYR A 100 3.87 -6.03 -3.05
N ILE A 101 4.13 -6.20 -1.75
CA ILE A 101 3.10 -6.29 -0.71
C ILE A 101 2.21 -5.04 -0.71
N LEU A 102 2.81 -3.85 -0.74
CA LEU A 102 2.06 -2.58 -0.78
C LEU A 102 1.23 -2.47 -2.05
N THR A 103 1.73 -2.94 -3.19
CA THR A 103 0.97 -2.97 -4.44
C THR A 103 -0.25 -3.89 -4.32
N MET A 104 -0.09 -5.09 -3.74
CA MET A 104 -1.23 -6.00 -3.50
C MET A 104 -2.26 -5.40 -2.54
N ILE A 105 -1.82 -4.70 -1.49
CA ILE A 105 -2.72 -4.01 -0.56
C ILE A 105 -3.47 -2.88 -1.29
N ASP A 106 -2.76 -2.04 -2.03
CA ASP A 106 -3.38 -0.92 -2.77
C ASP A 106 -4.44 -1.39 -3.77
N ASP A 107 -4.13 -2.46 -4.51
CA ASP A 107 -5.04 -3.10 -5.47
C ASP A 107 -6.27 -3.67 -4.78
N MET A 108 -6.07 -4.45 -3.72
CA MET A 108 -7.17 -5.03 -2.94
C MET A 108 -8.13 -3.93 -2.43
N LEU A 109 -7.60 -2.82 -1.92
CA LEU A 109 -8.42 -1.70 -1.43
C LEU A 109 -9.07 -0.92 -2.58
N GLN A 110 -8.41 -0.85 -3.74
CA GLN A 110 -8.95 -0.19 -4.93
C GLN A 110 -10.13 -0.96 -5.54
N GLU A 111 -10.08 -2.29 -5.50
CA GLU A 111 -11.15 -3.19 -5.96
C GLU A 111 -12.43 -3.01 -5.14
N ASP A 112 -12.31 -2.81 -3.82
CA ASP A 112 -13.45 -2.56 -2.92
C ASP A 112 -13.01 -1.73 -1.71
N ARG A 113 -13.57 -0.52 -1.59
CA ARG A 113 -13.23 0.44 -0.55
C ARG A 113 -13.59 -0.05 0.86
N SER A 114 -14.60 -0.92 0.99
CA SER A 114 -15.02 -1.45 2.30
C SER A 114 -13.94 -2.32 2.95
N ARG A 115 -12.99 -2.85 2.16
CA ARG A 115 -11.89 -3.70 2.63
C ARG A 115 -10.89 -2.98 3.53
N VAL A 116 -10.95 -1.65 3.66
CA VAL A 116 -10.20 -0.92 4.69
C VAL A 116 -10.58 -1.41 6.11
N GLU A 117 -11.82 -1.85 6.31
CA GLU A 117 -12.29 -2.34 7.60
C GLU A 117 -11.64 -3.66 8.01
N ILE A 118 -11.16 -4.46 7.05
CA ILE A 118 -10.43 -5.70 7.33
C ILE A 118 -9.19 -5.43 8.19
N PHE A 119 -8.43 -4.37 7.88
CA PHE A 119 -7.26 -3.97 8.66
C PHE A 119 -7.65 -3.36 10.00
N ARG A 120 -8.67 -2.50 9.99
CA ARG A 120 -9.13 -1.81 11.20
C ARG A 120 -9.64 -2.78 12.24
N GLU A 121 -10.59 -3.65 11.87
CA GLU A 121 -11.16 -4.65 12.77
C GLU A 121 -10.08 -5.58 13.34
N HIS A 122 -9.09 -5.97 12.51
CA HIS A 122 -7.95 -6.76 12.98
C HIS A 122 -7.15 -6.03 14.07
N SER A 123 -6.77 -4.78 13.81
CA SER A 123 -5.99 -3.95 14.74
C SER A 123 -6.77 -3.64 16.02
N THR A 124 -8.07 -3.33 15.93
CA THR A 124 -8.95 -3.12 17.09
C THR A 124 -9.03 -4.37 17.97
N ARG A 125 -9.15 -5.57 17.38
CA ARG A 125 -9.16 -6.83 18.12
C ARG A 125 -7.86 -7.09 18.87
N LYS A 126 -6.72 -6.69 18.30
CA LYS A 126 -5.40 -6.79 18.93
C LYS A 126 -5.06 -5.65 19.89
N ARG A 127 -5.88 -4.59 19.92
CA ARG A 127 -5.58 -3.33 20.64
C ARG A 127 -4.26 -2.70 20.17
N GLU A 128 -4.00 -2.79 18.87
CA GLU A 128 -2.82 -2.23 18.21
C GLU A 128 -3.26 -1.09 17.27
N SER A 129 -2.36 -0.15 16.97
CA SER A 129 -2.63 0.88 15.96
C SER A 129 -2.62 0.26 14.56
N VAL A 130 -3.69 0.49 13.78
CA VAL A 130 -3.72 0.12 12.36
C VAL A 130 -2.72 0.93 11.54
N TRP A 131 -2.31 2.10 12.04
CA TRP A 131 -1.45 3.04 11.35
C TRP A 131 0.03 2.70 11.53
N GLY A 132 0.42 2.24 12.72
CA GLY A 132 1.82 2.02 13.11
C GLY A 132 2.68 1.30 12.06
N PRO A 133 2.25 0.12 11.54
CA PRO A 133 3.00 -0.59 10.50
C PRO A 133 3.24 0.24 9.24
N PHE A 134 2.25 1.04 8.81
CA PHE A 134 2.38 1.90 7.63
C PHE A 134 3.19 3.16 7.93
N LEU A 135 2.98 3.81 9.09
CA LEU A 135 3.73 5.00 9.49
C LEU A 135 5.24 4.73 9.53
N ASN A 136 5.65 3.52 9.96
CA ASN A 136 7.05 3.12 9.94
C ASN A 136 7.65 3.07 8.52
N LEU A 137 6.85 2.70 7.51
CA LEU A 137 7.29 2.61 6.12
C LEU A 137 7.46 3.99 5.45
N LEU A 138 6.85 5.05 5.99
CA LEU A 138 7.07 6.42 5.51
C LEU A 138 8.50 6.93 5.73
N ASN A 139 9.27 6.28 6.61
CA ASN A 139 10.66 6.61 6.90
C ASN A 139 11.66 5.83 6.03
N ARG A 140 11.19 4.96 5.12
CA ARG A 140 12.05 4.22 4.18
C ARG A 140 12.64 5.18 3.15
N GLN A 141 13.88 4.92 2.72
CA GLN A 141 14.53 5.70 1.66
C GLN A 141 13.96 5.44 0.26
N ASP A 142 13.24 4.32 0.09
CA ASP A 142 12.62 3.96 -1.18
C ASP A 142 11.39 4.82 -1.47
N GLY A 143 11.47 5.64 -2.53
CA GLY A 143 10.42 6.58 -2.90
C GLY A 143 9.09 5.91 -3.29
N PHE A 144 9.13 4.70 -3.87
CA PHE A 144 7.89 3.98 -4.19
C PHE A 144 7.20 3.50 -2.92
N ILE A 145 7.93 2.84 -2.01
CA ILE A 145 7.41 2.37 -0.72
C ILE A 145 6.77 3.55 0.02
N MET A 146 7.49 4.67 0.11
CA MET A 146 7.04 5.87 0.78
C MET A 146 5.73 6.42 0.18
N ASN A 147 5.68 6.60 -1.14
CA ASN A 147 4.52 7.15 -1.84
C ASN A 147 3.30 6.20 -1.81
N MET A 148 3.52 4.91 -2.04
CA MET A 148 2.45 3.91 -2.01
C MET A 148 1.88 3.75 -0.59
N THR A 149 2.75 3.75 0.43
CA THR A 149 2.34 3.71 1.83
C THR A 149 1.48 4.93 2.18
N SER A 150 1.91 6.14 1.79
CA SER A 150 1.12 7.36 2.00
C SER A 150 -0.26 7.26 1.35
N ARG A 151 -0.34 6.74 0.12
CA ARG A 151 -1.62 6.51 -0.57
C ARG A 151 -2.51 5.52 0.17
N ILE A 152 -1.95 4.43 0.69
CA ILE A 152 -2.71 3.44 1.49
C ILE A 152 -3.20 4.08 2.79
N ILE A 153 -2.38 4.85 3.51
CA ILE A 153 -2.81 5.57 4.72
C ILE A 153 -3.98 6.51 4.40
N ALA A 154 -3.90 7.28 3.31
CA ALA A 154 -4.99 8.15 2.88
C ALA A 154 -6.27 7.35 2.56
N LYS A 155 -6.17 6.20 1.89
CA LYS A 155 -7.31 5.31 1.64
C LYS A 155 -7.94 4.82 2.94
N LEU A 156 -7.13 4.30 3.86
CA LEU A 156 -7.60 3.84 5.18
C LEU A 156 -8.29 4.97 5.94
N ALA A 157 -7.70 6.17 5.96
CA ALA A 157 -8.25 7.32 6.68
C ALA A 157 -9.54 7.89 6.05
N CYS A 158 -9.66 7.87 4.72
CA CYS A 158 -10.78 8.47 4.02
C CYS A 158 -11.94 7.50 3.74
N TRP A 159 -11.70 6.19 3.69
CA TRP A 159 -12.73 5.21 3.35
C TRP A 159 -13.25 4.44 4.56
N SER A 160 -12.55 4.54 5.70
CA SER A 160 -13.00 3.88 6.93
C SER A 160 -14.06 4.71 7.67
N HIS A 161 -14.86 4.03 8.48
CA HIS A 161 -15.96 4.64 9.24
C HIS A 161 -15.49 5.52 10.38
N ASP A 162 -14.45 5.10 11.13
CA ASP A 162 -13.89 5.94 12.19
C ASP A 162 -12.65 6.71 11.76
N LEU A 163 -12.40 7.81 12.47
CA LEU A 163 -11.31 8.71 12.16
C LEU A 163 -9.96 8.14 12.62
N MET A 164 -8.89 8.63 11.99
CA MET A 164 -7.53 8.42 12.46
C MET A 164 -7.33 9.09 13.82
N GLU A 165 -6.61 8.45 14.73
CA GLU A 165 -6.33 9.03 16.05
C GLU A 165 -5.49 10.30 15.93
N LYS A 166 -5.69 11.25 16.85
CA LYS A 166 -5.06 12.58 16.78
C LYS A 166 -3.54 12.51 16.64
N THR A 167 -2.89 11.63 17.39
CA THR A 167 -1.42 11.49 17.39
C THR A 167 -0.92 10.99 16.02
N ASP A 168 -1.54 9.93 15.50
CA ASP A 168 -1.19 9.36 14.20
C ASP A 168 -1.47 10.35 13.06
N LEU A 169 -2.61 11.06 13.13
CA LEU A 169 -2.97 12.10 12.16
C LEU A 169 -1.96 13.26 12.16
N GLN A 170 -1.54 13.72 13.35
CA GLN A 170 -0.52 14.76 13.46
C GLN A 170 0.82 14.33 12.86
N PHE A 171 1.23 13.09 13.11
CA PHE A 171 2.44 12.52 12.50
C PHE A 171 2.31 12.53 10.98
N TYR A 172 1.22 11.99 10.43
CA TYR A 172 1.02 11.87 8.99
C TYR A 172 0.94 13.23 8.29
N LEU A 173 0.23 14.21 8.86
CA LEU A 173 0.14 15.56 8.32
C LEU A 173 1.47 16.31 8.37
N THR A 174 2.27 16.08 9.43
CA THR A 174 3.62 16.67 9.53
C THR A 174 4.52 16.10 8.44
N TRP A 175 4.49 14.78 8.27
CA TRP A 175 5.24 14.11 7.22
C TRP A 175 4.83 14.61 5.82
N LEU A 176 3.52 14.74 5.53
CA LEU A 176 3.02 15.29 4.27
C LEU A 176 3.52 16.72 4.03
N LYS A 177 3.47 17.58 5.06
CA LYS A 177 3.97 18.95 4.99
C LYS A 177 5.46 18.99 4.63
N ASP A 178 6.26 18.08 5.15
CA ASP A 178 7.69 18.03 4.86
C ASP A 178 7.98 17.52 3.45
N GLN A 179 7.22 16.53 2.95
CA GLN A 179 7.32 16.09 1.56
C GLN A 179 7.02 17.22 0.57
N LEU A 180 6.04 18.07 0.88
CA LEU A 180 5.72 19.22 0.03
C LEU A 180 6.89 20.21 -0.10
N LYS A 181 7.73 20.35 0.93
CA LYS A 181 8.92 21.22 0.86
C LYS A 181 10.02 20.62 -0.02
N LEU A 182 10.18 19.29 0.02
CA LEU A 182 11.17 18.58 -0.78
C LEU A 182 10.84 18.61 -2.28
N SER A 183 9.55 18.64 -2.63
CA SER A 183 9.10 18.72 -4.04
C SER A 183 9.23 20.11 -4.68
N VAL A 184 9.61 21.15 -3.92
CA VAL A 184 9.72 22.55 -4.40
C VAL A 184 11.20 22.98 -4.58
N SER A 185 12.14 22.03 -4.50
CA SER A 185 13.58 22.26 -4.74
C SER A 185 14.03 21.57 -6.02
#